data_AF-A0A645E3E3-F1
#
_entry.id   AF-A0A645E3E3-F1
#
_cell.length_a   1.000
_cell.length_b   1.000
_cell.length_c   1.000
_cell.angle_alpha   90.00
_cell.angle_beta   90.00
_cell.angle_gamma   90.00
#
_symmetry.space_group_name_H-M   'P 1'
#
loop_
_entity.id
_entity.type
_entity.pdbx_description
1 polymer ?
#
loop_
_entity_poly.entity_id
_entity_poly.type
_entity_poly.pdbx_seq_one_letter_code
_entity_poly.pdbx_strand_id
1 'polypeptide(L)'
;MPYRFTTGDIKKIASRLGLQKVRDKVWSGTDIKGQFLQTYIHDHGDGVQIKTGTAKRQAEQMGFSDLEDMYDFLKNNRRKR
;
A
#
# COMPACT_ATOMS: atom_id res chain seq x y z
N MET A 1 10.55 16.60 -5.84
CA MET A 1 9.47 15.90 -6.58
C MET A 1 8.83 14.89 -5.63
N PRO A 2 7.49 14.75 -5.59
CA PRO A 2 6.84 13.73 -4.78
C PRO A 2 7.29 12.33 -5.20
N TYR A 3 7.48 11.43 -4.23
CA TYR A 3 7.88 10.05 -4.49
C TYR A 3 6.86 9.36 -5.40
N ARG A 4 7.35 8.63 -6.40
CA ARG A 4 6.50 7.83 -7.29
C ARG A 4 6.58 6.38 -6.87
N PHE A 5 5.48 5.90 -6.30
CA PHE A 5 5.34 4.49 -5.94
C PHE A 5 5.35 3.60 -7.17
N THR A 6 5.90 2.41 -6.98
CA THR A 6 5.82 1.31 -7.94
C THR A 6 4.84 0.25 -7.46
N THR A 7 4.40 -0.64 -8.36
CA THR A 7 3.59 -1.80 -7.98
C THR A 7 4.27 -2.64 -6.90
N GLY A 8 5.59 -2.81 -6.98
CA GLY A 8 6.40 -3.53 -6.00
C GLY A 8 6.40 -2.85 -4.63
N ASP A 9 6.47 -1.52 -4.58
CA ASP A 9 6.38 -0.77 -3.32
C ASP A 9 5.03 -1.02 -2.63
N ILE A 10 3.93 -0.98 -3.39
CA ILE A 10 2.58 -1.22 -2.85
C ILE A 10 2.42 -2.66 -2.35
N LYS A 11 2.91 -3.66 -3.09
CA LYS A 11 2.90 -5.05 -2.63
C LYS A 11 3.70 -5.22 -1.34
N LYS A 12 4.85 -4.56 -1.25
CA LYS A 12 5.71 -4.58 -0.05
C LYS A 12 5.03 -3.93 1.14
N ILE A 13 4.40 -2.77 0.95
CA ILE A 13 3.58 -2.12 1.98
C ILE A 13 2.44 -3.03 2.42
N ALA A 14 1.68 -3.57 1.46
CA ALA A 14 0.55 -4.44 1.74
C ALA A 14 0.96 -5.66 2.57
N SER A 15 2.04 -6.33 2.16
CA SER A 15 2.59 -7.49 2.88
C SER A 15 3.02 -7.13 4.31
N ARG A 16 3.67 -5.97 4.50
CA ARG A 16 4.09 -5.50 5.84
C ARG A 16 2.94 -5.14 6.76
N LEU A 17 1.81 -4.73 6.19
CA LEU A 17 0.58 -4.50 6.94
C LEU A 17 -0.17 -5.79 7.29
N GLY A 18 0.31 -6.95 6.85
CA GLY A 18 -0.37 -8.23 7.02
C GLY A 18 -1.46 -8.50 5.99
N LEU A 19 -1.55 -7.70 4.92
CA LEU A 19 -2.45 -8.01 3.80
C LEU A 19 -1.86 -9.13 2.96
N GLN A 20 -2.71 -10.07 2.56
CA GLN A 20 -2.35 -11.17 1.66
C GLN A 20 -3.16 -11.09 0.38
N LYS A 21 -2.60 -11.58 -0.73
CA LYS A 21 -3.32 -11.70 -2.00
C LYS A 21 -4.40 -12.77 -1.85
N VAL A 22 -5.67 -12.37 -1.83
CA VAL A 22 -6.81 -13.29 -1.72
C VAL A 22 -7.39 -13.64 -3.08
N ARG A 23 -7.33 -12.69 -4.03
CA ARG A 23 -7.73 -12.89 -5.44
C ARG A 23 -6.76 -12.18 -6.35
N ASP A 24 -6.93 -12.35 -7.66
CA ASP A 24 -5.99 -11.88 -8.68
C ASP A 24 -5.54 -10.42 -8.50
N LYS A 25 -6.43 -9.55 -8.04
CA LYS A 25 -6.16 -8.12 -7.78
C LYS A 25 -6.48 -7.67 -6.35
N VAL A 26 -7.01 -8.55 -5.51
CA VAL A 26 -7.54 -8.18 -4.20
C VAL A 26 -6.58 -8.63 -3.12
N TRP A 27 -6.14 -7.68 -2.32
CA TRP A 27 -5.31 -7.89 -1.15
C TRP A 27 -6.10 -7.49 0.08
N SER A 28 -6.21 -8.37 1.06
CA SER A 28 -6.95 -8.10 2.29
C SER A 28 -6.28 -8.76 3.49
N GLY A 29 -6.56 -8.23 4.67
CA GLY A 29 -6.00 -8.73 5.92
C GLY A 29 -6.35 -7.81 7.08
N THR A 30 -6.07 -8.29 8.28
CA THR A 30 -6.23 -7.50 9.50
C THR A 30 -4.86 -6.97 9.90
N ASP A 31 -4.76 -5.66 10.11
CA ASP A 31 -3.51 -5.06 10.55
C ASP A 31 -3.21 -5.39 12.03
N ILE A 32 -2.02 -5.03 12.50
CA ILE A 32 -1.58 -5.26 13.89
C ILE A 32 -2.48 -4.61 14.95
N LYS A 33 -3.34 -3.66 14.56
CA LYS A 33 -4.28 -2.98 15.43
C LYS A 33 -5.69 -3.58 15.39
N GLY A 34 -5.89 -4.69 14.66
CA GLY A 34 -7.19 -5.34 14.52
C GLY A 34 -8.09 -4.70 13.45
N GLN A 35 -7.58 -3.78 12.63
CA GLN A 35 -8.36 -3.13 11.59
C GLN A 35 -8.32 -3.97 10.31
N PHE A 36 -9.49 -4.32 9.78
CA PHE A 36 -9.59 -4.94 8.45
C PHE A 36 -9.25 -3.92 7.38
N LEU A 37 -8.29 -4.25 6.53
CA LEU A 37 -7.86 -3.47 5.39
C LEU A 37 -8.05 -4.29 4.12
N GLN A 38 -8.41 -3.60 3.03
CA GLN A 38 -8.50 -4.20 1.72
C GLN A 38 -8.09 -3.20 0.66
N THR A 39 -7.20 -3.62 -0.25
CA THR A 39 -6.78 -2.81 -1.39
C THR A 39 -6.77 -3.60 -2.68
N TYR A 40 -6.81 -2.88 -3.81
CA TYR A 40 -6.73 -3.44 -5.15
C TYR A 40 -5.38 -3.13 -5.76
N ILE A 41 -4.62 -4.19 -6.10
CA ILE A 41 -3.30 -4.10 -6.72
C ILE A 41 -3.40 -4.80 -8.08
N HIS A 42 -3.34 -4.02 -9.15
CA HIS A 42 -3.23 -4.54 -10.51
C HIS A 42 -1.75 -4.80 -10.80
N ASP A 43 -1.39 -6.07 -10.97
CA ASP A 43 -0.01 -6.45 -11.20
C ASP A 43 0.37 -6.25 -12.67
N HIS A 44 1.15 -5.19 -12.93
CA HIS A 44 1.76 -4.92 -14.23
C HIS A 44 3.28 -5.15 -14.21
N GLY A 45 3.83 -5.71 -13.13
CA GLY A 45 5.26 -5.82 -12.86
C GLY A 45 5.72 -4.86 -11.76
N ASP A 46 6.67 -5.32 -10.92
CA ASP A 46 7.06 -4.63 -9.69
C ASP A 46 7.73 -3.27 -9.92
N GLY A 47 8.45 -3.10 -11.04
CA GLY A 47 9.10 -1.83 -11.39
C GLY A 47 8.18 -0.79 -12.04
N VAL A 48 6.91 -1.11 -12.27
CA VAL A 48 5.98 -0.20 -12.95
C VAL A 48 5.50 0.87 -12.00
N GLN A 49 5.65 2.14 -12.40
CA GLN A 49 5.14 3.29 -11.65
C GLN A 49 3.61 3.29 -11.66
N ILE A 50 3.01 3.50 -10.50
CA ILE A 50 1.58 3.71 -10.39
C ILE A 50 1.24 5.20 -10.52
N LYS A 51 0.06 5.48 -11.07
CA LYS A 51 -0.45 6.85 -11.15
C LYS A 51 -0.66 7.41 -9.74
N THR A 52 -0.37 8.69 -9.53
CA THR A 52 -0.52 9.35 -8.23
C THR A 52 -1.94 9.21 -7.66
N GLY A 53 -2.98 9.28 -8.49
CA GLY A 53 -4.36 9.06 -8.05
C GLY A 53 -4.61 7.64 -7.54
N THR A 54 -4.01 6.63 -8.19
CA THR A 54 -4.06 5.24 -7.75
C THR A 54 -3.35 5.07 -6.41
N ALA A 55 -2.17 5.68 -6.26
CA ALA A 55 -1.40 5.64 -5.02
C ALA A 55 -2.19 6.25 -3.85
N LYS A 56 -2.86 7.39 -4.06
CA LYS A 56 -3.68 8.05 -3.02
C LYS A 56 -4.83 7.15 -2.55
N ARG A 57 -5.58 6.58 -3.50
CA ARG A 57 -6.68 5.67 -3.18
C ARG A 57 -6.20 4.43 -2.43
N GLN A 58 -5.04 3.90 -2.82
CA GLN A 58 -4.42 2.76 -2.14
C GLN A 58 -3.96 3.12 -0.72
N ALA A 59 -3.41 4.32 -0.51
CA ALA A 59 -3.04 4.83 0.81
C ALA A 59 -4.26 4.88 1.75
N GLU A 60 -5.37 5.47 1.30
CA GLU A 60 -6.64 5.53 2.04
C GLU A 60 -7.16 4.12 2.39
N GLN A 61 -7.18 3.21 1.40
CA GLN A 61 -7.62 1.81 1.57
C GLN A 61 -6.77 1.02 2.57
N MET A 62 -5.48 1.36 2.68
CA MET A 62 -4.54 0.76 3.62
C MET A 62 -4.44 1.53 4.94
N GLY A 63 -5.29 2.54 5.14
CA GLY A 63 -5.43 3.27 6.39
C GLY A 63 -4.31 4.28 6.68
N PHE A 64 -3.61 4.77 5.66
CA PHE A 64 -2.65 5.87 5.77
C PHE A 64 -3.35 7.24 5.64
N SER A 65 -2.81 8.29 6.26
CA SER A 65 -3.35 9.65 6.15
C SER A 65 -3.15 10.25 4.76
N ASP A 66 -1.97 9.99 4.18
CA ASP A 66 -1.53 10.56 2.92
C ASP A 66 -0.39 9.72 2.31
N LEU A 67 0.15 10.20 1.18
CA LEU A 67 1.25 9.55 0.49
C LEU A 67 2.60 9.66 1.23
N GLU A 68 2.77 10.68 2.07
CA GLU A 68 3.98 10.88 2.85
C GLU A 68 4.05 9.88 4.00
N ASP A 69 2.96 9.67 4.75
CA ASP A 69 2.84 8.61 5.76
C ASP A 69 3.05 7.21 5.14
N MET A 70 2.43 6.95 3.99
CA MET A 70 2.65 5.70 3.26
C MET A 70 4.11 5.51 2.83
N TYR A 71 4.79 6.59 2.40
CA TYR A 71 6.20 6.55 2.02
C TYR A 71 7.12 6.34 3.23
N ASP A 72 6.84 7.00 4.34
CA ASP A 72 7.58 6.84 5.59
C ASP A 72 7.45 5.41 6.11
N PHE A 73 6.27 4.80 5.99
CA PHE A 73 6.08 3.39 6.31
C PHE A 73 6.89 2.46 5.39
N LEU A 74 6.95 2.75 4.09
CA LEU A 74 7.79 1.99 3.16
C LEU A 74 9.27 2.02 3.55
N LYS A 75 9.77 3.18 3.99
CA LYS A 75 11.19 3.36 4.36
C LYS A 75 11.51 2.83 5.76
N ASN A 76 10.73 3.22 6.76
CA ASN A 76 11.08 3.08 8.17
C ASN A 76 10.26 2.01 8.90
N ASN A 77 9.28 1.39 8.24
CA ASN A 77 8.34 0.44 8.84
C ASN A 77 7.58 1.01 10.05
N ARG A 78 7.46 2.33 10.13
CA ARG A 78 6.73 3.06 11.18
C ARG A 78 5.62 3.88 10.52
N ARG A 79 4.40 3.77 11.04
CA ARG A 79 3.29 4.66 10.67
C ARG A 79 3.42 5.96 11.46
N LYS A 80 3.37 7.11 10.79
CA LYS A 80 3.17 8.42 11.44
C LYS A 80 1.66 8.58 11.61
N ARG A 81 1.11 7.90 12.62
CA ARG A 81 -0.31 8.07 12.94
C ARG A 81 -0.50 9.24 13.89
#